data_AF-A0AA88UIM6-F1
#
_entry.id   AF-A0AA88UIM6-F1
#
_cell.length_a   1.000
_cell.length_b   1.000
_cell.length_c   1.000
_cell.angle_alpha   90.00
_cell.angle_beta   90.00
_cell.angle_gamma   90.00
#
_symmetry.space_group_name_H-M   'P 1'
#
loop_
_entity.id
_entity.type
_entity.pdbx_description
1 polymer ?
#
loop_
_entity_poly.entity_id
_entity_poly.type
_entity_poly.pdbx_seq_one_letter_code
_entity_poly.pdbx_strand_id
1 'polypeptide(L)'
;MKPPPGFPCSSIRRYPFECRGMAAAFNSEYGKGMLLAQRLSIAFTASDAIAFNTCVEMEGPYCDFLEKAFGKPLILAGPVLPDPPTIALEERWASWLEGFKPKTVIYCSLGSEIVLKKDQFQELVLGLELTGLPFLAALKPPVGATTVEEALPQGFEEKLGLQVQPTDE
;
A
#
# COMPACT_ATOMS: atom_id res chain seq x y z
N MET A 1 -23.51 15.88 -3.35
CA MET A 1 -24.14 14.73 -2.67
C MET A 1 -23.87 14.86 -1.18
N LYS A 2 -24.87 14.63 -0.31
CA LYS A 2 -24.65 14.55 1.14
C LYS A 2 -24.54 13.08 1.54
N PRO A 3 -23.52 12.66 2.29
CA PRO A 3 -23.45 11.29 2.77
C PRO A 3 -24.58 11.01 3.79
N PRO A 4 -24.95 9.73 4.01
CA PRO A 4 -25.88 9.35 5.06
C PRO A 4 -25.45 9.89 6.44
N PRO A 5 -26.39 10.12 7.37
CA PRO A 5 -26.03 10.50 8.74
C PRO A 5 -25.06 9.49 9.38
N GLY A 6 -23.97 10.00 9.99
CA GLY A 6 -22.93 9.17 10.58
C GLY A 6 -21.90 8.61 9.59
N PHE A 7 -21.97 9.04 8.32
CA PHE A 7 -21.11 8.55 7.26
C PHE A 7 -20.24 9.66 6.63
N PRO A 8 -18.95 9.41 6.35
CA PRO A 8 -18.16 8.27 6.83
C PRO A 8 -18.06 8.24 8.36
N CYS A 9 -17.69 7.08 8.93
CA CYS A 9 -17.51 6.92 10.37
C CYS A 9 -16.56 8.00 10.94
N SER A 10 -16.97 8.71 11.99
CA SER A 10 -16.18 9.79 12.59
C SER A 10 -14.86 9.30 13.20
N SER A 11 -14.77 8.01 13.54
CA SER A 11 -13.54 7.37 14.01
C SER A 11 -12.48 7.22 12.90
N ILE A 12 -12.89 7.23 11.63
CA ILE A 12 -11.99 7.18 10.48
C ILE A 12 -11.85 8.60 9.94
N ARG A 13 -10.99 9.39 10.60
CA ARG A 13 -10.69 10.76 10.18
C ARG A 13 -9.23 10.88 9.76
N ARG A 14 -9.00 11.42 8.57
CA ARG A 14 -7.67 11.84 8.15
C ARG A 14 -7.19 13.06 8.92
N TYR A 15 -5.94 13.04 9.36
CA TYR A 15 -5.28 14.20 9.95
C TYR A 15 -5.12 15.32 8.91
N PRO A 16 -5.02 16.58 9.34
CA PRO A 16 -4.89 17.71 8.41
C PRO A 16 -3.74 17.57 7.40
N PHE A 17 -2.62 16.95 7.78
CA PHE A 17 -1.49 16.74 6.88
C PHE A 17 -1.78 15.67 5.81
N GLU A 18 -2.50 14.60 6.16
CA GLU A 18 -2.94 13.56 5.21
C GLU A 18 -3.95 14.12 4.21
N CYS A 19 -4.89 14.95 4.69
CA CYS A 19 -5.84 15.66 3.83
C CYS A 19 -5.14 16.55 2.81
N ARG A 20 -4.05 17.24 3.20
CA ARG A 20 -3.27 18.06 2.26
C ARG A 20 -2.60 17.23 1.19
N GLY A 21 -1.99 16.10 1.55
CA GLY A 21 -1.37 15.18 0.59
C GLY A 21 -2.40 14.64 -0.41
N MET A 22 -3.55 14.19 0.08
CA MET A 22 -4.64 13.71 -0.77
C MET A 22 -5.17 14.83 -1.69
N ALA A 23 -5.42 16.03 -1.16
CA ALA A 23 -5.87 17.16 -1.97
C ALA A 23 -4.85 17.53 -3.05
N ALA A 24 -3.56 17.51 -2.75
CA ALA A 24 -2.51 17.75 -3.74
C ALA A 24 -2.56 16.71 -4.87
N ALA A 25 -2.71 15.42 -4.55
CA ALA A 25 -2.83 14.36 -5.56
C ALA A 25 -4.07 14.52 -6.44
N PHE A 26 -5.24 14.76 -5.86
CA PHE A 26 -6.49 14.95 -6.62
C PHE A 26 -6.51 16.26 -7.44
N ASN A 27 -5.80 17.28 -6.98
CA ASN A 27 -5.63 18.56 -7.69
C ASN A 27 -4.39 18.58 -8.57
N SER A 28 -3.70 17.45 -8.75
CA SER A 28 -2.60 17.36 -9.71
C SER A 28 -3.16 17.34 -11.13
N GLU A 29 -2.52 18.09 -12.03
CA GLU A 29 -2.86 18.10 -13.44
C GLU A 29 -2.33 16.83 -14.12
N TYR A 30 -3.21 16.15 -14.87
CA TYR A 30 -2.84 15.06 -15.75
C TYR A 30 -3.24 15.42 -17.18
N GLY A 31 -2.28 15.53 -18.10
CA GLY A 31 -2.52 15.92 -19.50
C GLY A 31 -2.78 17.43 -19.70
N LYS A 32 -3.63 17.79 -20.68
CA LYS A 32 -3.91 19.18 -21.08
C LYS A 32 -4.80 19.94 -20.07
N GLY A 33 -4.27 20.27 -18.89
CA GLY A 33 -4.91 21.18 -17.92
C GLY A 33 -6.15 20.62 -17.21
N MET A 34 -6.23 19.30 -17.05
CA MET A 34 -7.35 18.65 -16.35
C MET A 34 -6.88 18.00 -15.05
N LEU A 35 -7.55 18.31 -13.95
CA LEU A 35 -7.24 17.74 -12.65
C LEU A 35 -7.61 16.26 -12.59
N LEU A 36 -6.87 15.47 -11.81
CA LEU A 36 -7.20 14.07 -11.58
C LEU A 36 -8.64 13.90 -11.06
N ALA A 37 -9.07 14.75 -10.14
CA ALA A 37 -10.44 14.73 -9.61
C ALA A 37 -11.51 14.94 -10.71
N GLN A 38 -11.25 15.84 -11.65
CA GLN A 38 -12.18 16.11 -12.77
C GLN A 38 -12.25 14.89 -13.69
N ARG A 39 -11.09 14.29 -14.02
CA ARG A 39 -11.02 13.08 -14.85
C ARG A 39 -11.82 11.93 -14.23
N LEU A 40 -11.59 11.65 -12.96
CA LEU A 40 -12.31 10.60 -12.24
C LEU A 40 -13.82 10.89 -12.18
N SER A 41 -14.21 12.14 -11.89
CA SER A 41 -15.63 12.53 -11.88
C SER A 41 -16.29 12.33 -13.24
N ILE A 42 -15.65 12.73 -14.33
CA ILE A 42 -16.15 12.54 -15.69
C ILE A 42 -16.25 11.05 -16.00
N ALA A 43 -15.22 10.26 -15.70
CA ALA A 43 -15.20 8.82 -15.95
C ALA A 43 -16.35 8.11 -15.22
N PHE A 44 -16.53 8.37 -13.92
CA PHE A 44 -17.63 7.77 -13.15
C PHE A 44 -19.01 8.26 -13.62
N THR A 45 -19.13 9.52 -14.05
CA THR A 45 -20.43 10.07 -14.49
C THR A 45 -20.82 9.57 -15.88
N ALA A 46 -19.86 9.42 -16.78
CA ALA A 46 -20.09 9.04 -18.18
C ALA A 46 -20.16 7.52 -18.41
N SER A 47 -19.75 6.69 -17.44
CA SER A 47 -19.83 5.22 -17.58
C SER A 47 -21.26 4.67 -17.46
N ASP A 48 -21.54 3.51 -18.04
CA ASP A 48 -22.83 2.83 -17.86
C ASP A 48 -22.94 2.08 -16.52
N ALA A 49 -21.79 1.63 -16.00
CA ALA A 49 -21.65 0.96 -14.70
C ALA A 49 -20.30 1.34 -14.07
N ILE A 50 -20.15 1.07 -12.77
CA ILE A 50 -18.90 1.26 -12.04
C ILE A 50 -18.55 -0.08 -11.39
N ALA A 51 -17.29 -0.52 -11.53
CA ALA A 51 -16.81 -1.73 -10.88
C ALA A 51 -15.71 -1.41 -9.88
N PHE A 52 -15.81 -1.96 -8.67
CA PHE A 52 -14.77 -1.90 -7.65
C PHE A 52 -14.32 -3.32 -7.28
N ASN A 53 -13.00 -3.50 -7.12
CA ASN A 53 -12.45 -4.71 -6.55
C ASN A 53 -12.57 -4.67 -5.01
N THR A 54 -13.79 -4.88 -4.53
CA THR A 54 -14.17 -4.89 -3.12
C THR A 54 -15.38 -5.81 -2.92
N CYS A 55 -15.83 -5.98 -1.67
CA CYS A 55 -17.02 -6.74 -1.33
C CYS A 55 -17.89 -6.02 -0.28
N VAL A 56 -19.12 -6.51 -0.11
CA VAL A 56 -20.10 -5.91 0.82
C VAL A 56 -19.62 -5.95 2.26
N GLU A 57 -18.96 -7.03 2.66
CA GLU A 57 -18.45 -7.24 4.01
C GLU A 57 -17.39 -6.21 4.40
N MET A 58 -16.64 -5.70 3.43
CA MET A 58 -15.60 -4.68 3.65
C MET A 58 -16.15 -3.26 3.54
N GLU A 59 -16.95 -2.97 2.50
CA GLU A 59 -17.28 -1.58 2.13
C GLU A 59 -18.77 -1.34 1.81
N GLY A 60 -19.67 -2.27 2.12
CA GLY A 60 -21.09 -2.25 1.73
C GLY A 60 -21.79 -0.90 1.90
N PRO A 61 -21.77 -0.25 3.08
CA PRO A 61 -22.40 1.06 3.25
C PRO A 61 -21.82 2.17 2.35
N TYR A 62 -20.54 2.09 1.97
CA TYR A 62 -19.90 3.02 1.01
C TYR A 62 -20.40 2.74 -0.40
N CYS A 63 -20.45 1.46 -0.77
CA CYS A 63 -20.97 1.02 -2.05
C CYS A 63 -22.43 1.47 -2.26
N ASP A 64 -23.31 1.24 -1.28
CA ASP A 64 -24.72 1.67 -1.34
C ASP A 64 -24.87 3.18 -1.54
N PHE A 65 -24.03 3.96 -0.85
CA PHE A 65 -24.03 5.40 -0.99
C PHE A 65 -23.58 5.83 -2.39
N LEU A 66 -22.49 5.23 -2.90
CA LEU A 66 -21.96 5.55 -4.22
C LEU A 66 -22.92 5.14 -5.34
N GLU A 67 -23.57 3.97 -5.24
CA GLU A 67 -24.56 3.52 -6.20
C GLU A 67 -25.73 4.51 -6.29
N LYS A 68 -26.29 4.92 -5.14
CA LYS A 68 -27.36 5.95 -5.08
C LYS A 68 -26.89 7.30 -5.59
N ALA A 69 -25.65 7.68 -5.31
CA ALA A 69 -25.06 8.93 -5.72
C ALA A 69 -24.88 9.03 -7.24
N PHE A 70 -24.40 7.96 -7.88
CA PHE A 70 -24.18 7.92 -9.32
C PHE A 70 -25.41 7.47 -10.12
N GLY A 71 -26.40 6.86 -9.47
CA GLY A 71 -27.66 6.44 -10.09
C GLY A 71 -27.49 5.35 -11.15
N LYS A 72 -26.48 4.49 -11.00
CA LYS A 72 -26.11 3.45 -11.98
C LYS A 72 -25.57 2.20 -11.28
N PRO A 73 -25.57 1.03 -11.94
CA PRO A 73 -25.12 -0.20 -11.33
C PRO A 73 -23.69 -0.12 -10.78
N LEU A 74 -23.51 -0.54 -9.53
CA LEU A 74 -22.22 -0.69 -8.89
C LEU A 74 -21.88 -2.19 -8.73
N ILE A 75 -20.84 -2.64 -9.44
CA ILE A 75 -20.42 -4.05 -9.46
C ILE A 75 -19.27 -4.23 -8.45
N LEU A 76 -19.47 -5.11 -7.49
CA LEU A 76 -18.46 -5.50 -6.52
C LEU A 76 -17.81 -6.79 -6.98
N ALA A 77 -16.63 -6.67 -7.61
CA ALA A 77 -15.94 -7.78 -8.23
C ALA A 77 -14.97 -8.50 -7.29
N GLY A 78 -14.88 -8.09 -6.02
CA GLY A 78 -13.77 -8.45 -5.14
C GLY A 78 -14.11 -9.35 -3.96
N PRO A 79 -13.07 -9.73 -3.18
CA PRO A 79 -11.66 -9.50 -3.51
C PRO A 79 -11.19 -10.42 -4.64
N VAL A 80 -10.74 -9.84 -5.76
CA VAL A 80 -10.06 -10.56 -6.83
C VAL A 80 -8.64 -10.82 -6.33
N LEU A 81 -8.42 -12.04 -5.85
CA LEU A 81 -7.10 -12.52 -5.47
C LEU A 81 -6.44 -13.21 -6.67
N PRO A 82 -5.11 -13.11 -6.81
CA PRO A 82 -4.41 -13.93 -7.78
C PRO A 82 -4.60 -15.41 -7.43
N ASP A 83 -4.55 -16.27 -8.45
CA ASP A 83 -4.50 -17.71 -8.22
C ASP A 83 -3.29 -18.05 -7.32
N PRO A 84 -3.42 -19.08 -6.47
CA PRO A 84 -2.29 -19.55 -5.69
C PRO A 84 -1.10 -19.83 -6.59
N PRO A 85 0.13 -19.42 -6.21
CA PRO A 85 1.30 -19.67 -7.00
C PRO A 85 1.46 -21.17 -7.23
N THR A 86 1.64 -21.57 -8.49
CA THR A 86 1.88 -22.97 -8.88
C THR A 86 3.31 -23.41 -8.64
N ILE A 87 4.22 -22.46 -8.45
CA ILE A 87 5.63 -22.68 -8.17
C ILE A 87 5.81 -22.67 -6.64
N ALA A 88 6.52 -23.66 -6.14
CA ALA A 88 6.88 -23.72 -4.72
C ALA A 88 7.73 -22.50 -4.34
N LEU A 89 7.55 -22.03 -3.10
CA LEU A 89 8.42 -20.99 -2.53
C LEU A 89 9.87 -21.50 -2.56
N GLU A 90 10.81 -20.62 -2.96
CA GLU A 90 12.23 -20.98 -2.96
C GLU A 90 12.66 -21.51 -1.59
N GLU A 91 13.48 -22.57 -1.59
CA GLU A 91 13.88 -23.31 -0.39
C GLU A 91 14.50 -22.42 0.69
N ARG A 92 15.27 -21.39 0.29
CA ARG A 92 15.87 -20.43 1.23
C ARG A 92 14.81 -19.68 2.06
N TRP A 93 13.70 -19.28 1.44
CA TRP A 93 12.65 -18.51 2.11
C TRP A 93 11.76 -19.43 2.93
N ALA A 94 11.45 -20.62 2.41
CA ALA A 94 10.75 -21.65 3.16
C ALA A 94 11.50 -22.02 4.44
N SER A 95 12.79 -22.37 4.32
CA SER A 95 13.64 -22.74 5.46
C SER A 95 13.79 -21.60 6.47
N TRP A 96 13.96 -20.36 6.01
CA TRP A 96 14.05 -19.20 6.90
C TRP A 96 12.75 -18.98 7.68
N LEU A 97 11.58 -19.07 7.02
CA LEU A 97 10.28 -18.91 7.67
C LEU A 97 9.97 -20.05 8.66
N GLU A 98 10.38 -21.28 8.35
CA GLU A 98 10.25 -22.45 9.24
C GLU A 98 11.01 -22.29 10.57
N GLY A 99 12.04 -21.44 10.60
CA GLY A 99 12.77 -21.10 11.83
C GLY A 99 11.97 -20.31 12.86
N PHE A 100 10.79 -19.79 12.51
CA PHE A 100 9.98 -18.93 13.37
C PHE A 100 8.61 -19.55 13.72
N LYS A 101 8.05 -19.10 14.84
CA LYS A 101 6.70 -19.52 15.24
C LYS A 101 5.65 -18.93 14.30
N PRO A 102 4.50 -19.59 14.11
CA PRO A 102 3.40 -19.02 13.34
C PRO A 102 2.99 -17.64 13.86
N LYS A 103 2.77 -16.70 12.92
CA LYS A 103 2.31 -15.32 13.20
C LYS A 103 3.30 -14.46 14.01
N THR A 104 4.60 -14.74 13.95
CA THR A 104 5.63 -13.92 14.64
C THR A 104 6.54 -13.12 13.72
N VAL A 105 6.48 -13.35 12.39
CA VAL A 105 7.30 -12.62 11.41
C VAL A 105 6.50 -11.44 10.86
N ILE A 106 7.12 -10.26 10.85
CA ILE A 106 6.56 -9.06 10.22
C ILE A 106 6.88 -9.10 8.73
N TYR A 107 5.86 -9.03 7.88
CA TYR A 107 6.06 -8.73 6.46
C TYR A 107 5.83 -7.23 6.22
N CYS A 108 6.83 -6.54 5.69
CA CYS A 108 6.77 -5.13 5.36
C CYS A 108 6.95 -4.94 3.84
N SER A 109 5.94 -4.36 3.20
CA SER A 109 5.99 -3.99 1.78
C SER A 109 5.15 -2.73 1.58
N LEU A 110 5.65 -1.81 0.75
CA LEU A 110 4.96 -0.57 0.38
C LEU A 110 4.46 -0.60 -1.07
N GLY A 111 4.41 -1.79 -1.68
CA GLY A 111 4.01 -1.98 -3.08
C GLY A 111 5.04 -1.43 -4.08
N SER A 112 4.70 -1.51 -5.36
CA SER A 112 5.58 -1.10 -6.46
C SER A 112 5.71 0.40 -6.63
N GLU A 113 4.73 1.18 -6.17
CA GLU A 113 4.62 2.61 -6.50
C GLU A 113 5.27 3.53 -5.47
N ILE A 114 5.44 3.09 -4.23
CA ILE A 114 5.95 3.94 -3.15
C ILE A 114 7.47 3.88 -3.12
N VAL A 115 8.10 5.04 -3.31
CA VAL A 115 9.53 5.25 -3.10
C VAL A 115 9.71 6.23 -1.94
N LEU A 116 10.33 5.77 -0.86
CA LEU A 116 10.55 6.58 0.33
C LEU A 116 11.68 7.58 0.13
N LYS A 117 11.65 8.68 0.87
CA LYS A 117 12.87 9.46 1.10
C LYS A 117 13.85 8.68 1.97
N LYS A 118 15.15 8.95 1.86
CA LYS A 118 16.19 8.22 2.59
C LYS A 118 15.98 8.25 4.11
N ASP A 119 15.63 9.40 4.67
CA ASP A 119 15.31 9.56 6.10
C ASP A 119 14.11 8.70 6.51
N GLN A 120 13.02 8.72 5.75
CA GLN A 120 11.84 7.89 6.04
C GLN A 120 12.13 6.38 5.94
N PHE A 121 12.95 5.98 4.97
CA PHE A 121 13.40 4.60 4.83
C PHE A 121 14.24 4.17 6.04
N GLN A 122 15.18 5.00 6.48
CA GLN A 122 16.03 4.70 7.64
C GLN A 122 15.22 4.59 8.93
N GLU A 123 14.29 5.53 9.17
CA GLU A 123 13.39 5.47 10.32
C GLU A 123 12.49 4.22 10.29
N LEU A 124 12.03 3.80 9.10
CA LEU A 124 11.24 2.57 8.95
C LEU A 124 12.04 1.33 9.37
N VAL A 125 13.26 1.15 8.85
CA VAL A 125 14.06 -0.04 9.16
C VAL A 125 14.58 -0.05 10.61
N LEU A 126 14.91 1.12 11.16
CA LEU A 126 15.21 1.26 12.60
C LEU A 126 13.99 0.93 13.45
N GLY A 127 12.79 1.37 13.05
CA GLY A 127 11.55 1.03 13.73
C GLY A 127 11.29 -0.48 13.73
N LEU A 128 11.57 -1.18 12.63
CA LEU A 128 11.48 -2.64 12.54
C LEU A 128 12.50 -3.32 13.47
N GLU A 129 13.76 -2.89 13.46
CA GLU A 129 14.80 -3.37 14.38
C GLU A 129 14.36 -3.22 15.85
N LEU A 130 13.84 -2.05 16.22
CA LEU A 130 13.39 -1.75 17.58
C LEU A 130 12.24 -2.64 18.06
N THR A 131 11.48 -3.29 17.16
CA THR A 131 10.43 -4.23 17.57
C THR A 131 11.01 -5.49 18.22
N GLY A 132 12.28 -5.83 17.95
CA GLY A 132 12.89 -7.08 18.37
C GLY A 132 12.24 -8.33 17.76
N LEU A 133 11.37 -8.16 16.75
CA LEU A 133 10.71 -9.24 16.04
C LEU A 133 11.42 -9.55 14.72
N PRO A 134 11.40 -10.81 14.25
CA PRO A 134 11.89 -11.13 12.91
C PRO A 134 11.02 -10.44 11.86
N PHE A 135 11.65 -9.89 10.83
CA PHE A 135 10.94 -9.20 9.76
C PHE A 135 11.51 -9.53 8.39
N LEU A 136 10.64 -9.49 7.38
CA LEU A 136 10.96 -9.55 5.96
C LEU A 136 10.47 -8.24 5.33
N ALA A 137 11.40 -7.38 4.90
CA ALA A 137 11.10 -6.06 4.36
C ALA A 137 11.42 -6.01 2.86
N ALA A 138 10.37 -6.08 2.02
CA ALA A 138 10.46 -5.92 0.57
C ALA A 138 10.32 -4.43 0.21
N LEU A 139 11.42 -3.69 0.34
CA LEU A 139 11.48 -2.24 0.11
C LEU A 139 12.26 -1.90 -1.16
N LYS A 140 11.88 -0.81 -1.82
CA LYS A 140 12.61 -0.25 -2.96
C LYS A 140 13.76 0.64 -2.47
N PRO A 141 14.85 0.82 -3.23
CA PRO A 141 15.85 1.83 -2.94
C PRO A 141 15.19 3.21 -2.76
N PRO A 142 15.46 3.94 -1.67
CA PRO A 142 14.85 5.24 -1.45
C PRO A 142 15.40 6.28 -2.42
N VAL A 143 14.73 7.44 -2.49
CA VAL A 143 15.13 8.56 -3.34
C VAL A 143 16.59 8.94 -3.08
N GLY A 144 17.40 8.93 -4.15
CA GLY A 144 18.81 9.29 -4.10
C GLY A 144 19.76 8.13 -3.75
N ALA A 145 19.25 6.91 -3.58
CA ALA A 145 20.05 5.70 -3.44
C ALA A 145 19.87 4.79 -4.66
N THR A 146 20.91 4.04 -5.01
CA THR A 146 20.88 3.07 -6.12
C THR A 146 20.43 1.70 -5.65
N THR A 147 20.77 1.33 -4.41
CA THR A 147 20.38 0.06 -3.80
C THR A 147 19.81 0.28 -2.40
N VAL A 148 19.24 -0.77 -1.81
CA VAL A 148 18.68 -0.74 -0.45
C VAL A 148 19.81 -0.65 0.58
N GLU A 149 20.89 -1.39 0.34
CA GLU A 149 22.07 -1.53 1.21
C GLU A 149 22.77 -0.18 1.40
N GLU A 150 22.93 0.60 0.31
CA GLU A 150 23.50 1.97 0.35
C GLU A 150 22.69 2.92 1.26
N ALA A 151 21.40 2.66 1.42
CA ALA A 151 20.51 3.50 2.19
C ALA A 151 20.35 3.07 3.65
N LEU A 152 20.86 1.89 4.04
CA LEU A 152 20.74 1.38 5.39
C LEU A 152 21.39 2.32 6.42
N PRO A 153 20.88 2.37 7.66
CA PRO A 153 21.54 3.06 8.74
C PRO A 153 22.95 2.50 8.97
N GLN A 154 23.88 3.35 9.42
CA GLN A 154 25.23 2.91 9.73
C GLN A 154 25.22 1.84 10.82
N GLY A 155 25.93 0.73 10.58
CA GLY A 155 26.04 -0.36 11.55
C GLY A 155 24.82 -1.30 11.59
N PHE A 156 23.86 -1.15 10.67
CA PHE A 156 22.60 -1.90 10.71
C PHE A 156 22.80 -3.38 10.39
N GLU A 157 23.63 -3.69 9.41
CA GLU A 157 23.90 -5.08 8.98
C GLU A 157 24.62 -5.86 10.07
N GLU A 158 25.60 -5.24 10.73
CA GLU A 158 26.37 -5.85 11.82
C GLU A 158 25.50 -6.15 13.04
N LYS A 159 24.53 -5.28 13.36
CA LYS A 159 23.60 -5.48 14.48
C LYS A 159 22.62 -6.62 14.24
N LEU A 160 22.16 -6.78 13.00
CA LEU A 160 21.24 -7.85 12.62
C LEU A 160 21.95 -9.17 12.30
N GLY A 161 23.29 -9.18 12.28
CA GLY A 161 24.06 -10.34 11.85
C GLY A 161 23.78 -10.71 10.39
N LEU A 162 23.39 -9.74 9.55
CA LEU A 162 23.15 -9.93 8.13
C LEU A 162 24.48 -10.25 7.46
N GLN A 163 24.72 -11.52 7.15
CA GLN A 163 25.72 -11.85 6.14
C GLN A 163 25.14 -11.46 4.80
N VAL A 164 25.62 -10.36 4.23
CA VAL A 164 25.36 -9.98 2.85
C VAL A 164 25.86 -11.14 1.97
N GLN A 165 24.93 -11.95 1.48
CA GLN A 165 25.27 -12.87 0.40
C GLN A 165 25.29 -12.05 -0.90
N PRO A 166 26.36 -12.15 -1.70
CA PRO A 166 26.42 -11.46 -2.98
C PRO A 166 25.21 -11.85 -3.81
N THR A 167 24.48 -10.87 -4.32
CA THR A 167 23.60 -11.09 -5.47
C THR A 167 24.50 -11.38 -6.66
N ASP A 168 24.53 -12.64 -7.08
CA ASP A 168 25.03 -12.97 -8.41
C ASP A 168 24.04 -12.42 -9.46
N GLU A 169 24.62 -11.71 -10.44
CA GLU A 169 24.08 -11.04 -11.65
C GLU A 169 23.61 -9.58 -11.56
#